data_AF-A0A1D2RG13-F1
#
_entry.id   AF-A0A1D2RG13-F1
#
_cell.length_a   1.000
_cell.length_b   1.000
_cell.length_c   1.000
_cell.angle_alpha   90.00
_cell.angle_beta   90.00
_cell.angle_gamma   90.00
#
_symmetry.space_group_name_H-M   'P 1'
#
loop_
_entity.id
_entity.type
_entity.pdbx_description
1 polymer ?
#
loop_
_entity_poly.entity_id
_entity_poly.type
_entity_poly.pdbx_seq_one_letter_code
_entity_poly.pdbx_strand_id
1 'polypeptide(L)'
;MDKIKWCLKAKNGIELVEPNSNLAEAYLKKAEDSLETMRLAKSRDWKISTAYYTIYFSIYAILMRIGVKCEIHSCTIEFMKRFLSDDFDSQEQRFIEGSMKARIDAQYFINRDVPDELYDDLIKKAPWFLVKCKGVVIRMDERKRNKIRQEIMACI
;
A
#
# COMPACT_ATOMS: atom_id res chain seq x y z
N MET A 1 15.86 16.01 -3.68
CA MET A 1 15.29 15.47 -4.94
C MET A 1 13.86 15.07 -4.64
N ASP A 2 12.90 15.50 -5.46
CA ASP A 2 11.49 15.11 -5.29
C ASP A 2 11.34 13.59 -5.50
N LYS A 3 10.92 12.86 -4.45
CA LYS A 3 10.81 11.40 -4.48
C LYS A 3 9.82 10.91 -5.53
N ILE A 4 8.73 11.66 -5.76
CA ILE A 4 7.75 11.31 -6.79
C ILE A 4 8.37 11.40 -8.18
N LYS A 5 9.16 12.45 -8.46
CA LYS A 5 9.86 12.58 -9.74
C LYS A 5 10.87 11.45 -9.96
N TRP A 6 11.52 10.97 -8.90
CA TRP A 6 12.35 9.78 -9.00
C TRP A 6 11.52 8.53 -9.31
N CYS A 7 10.41 8.32 -8.59
CA CYS A 7 9.52 7.20 -8.81
C CYS A 7 8.92 7.15 -10.22
N LEU A 8 8.64 8.29 -10.85
CA LEU A 8 8.16 8.36 -12.24
C LEU A 8 9.23 8.01 -13.29
N LYS A 9 10.52 8.16 -12.93
CA LYS A 9 11.66 7.87 -13.83
C LYS A 9 12.28 6.50 -13.57
N ALA A 10 12.04 5.93 -12.38
CA ALA A 10 12.61 4.65 -11.99
C ALA A 10 12.01 3.51 -12.84
N LYS A 11 12.86 2.57 -13.25
CA LYS A 11 12.41 1.33 -13.87
C LYS A 11 11.48 0.59 -12.90
N ASN A 12 10.30 0.20 -13.38
CA ASN A 12 9.22 -0.41 -12.60
C ASN A 12 8.65 0.51 -11.48
N GLY A 13 8.91 1.81 -11.58
CA GLY A 13 8.33 2.84 -10.72
C GLY A 13 6.87 3.13 -11.06
N ILE A 14 6.42 4.38 -10.87
CA ILE A 14 5.04 4.78 -11.13
C ILE A 14 4.83 4.93 -12.64
N GLU A 15 3.86 4.18 -13.18
CA GLU A 15 3.50 4.19 -14.59
C GLU A 15 1.97 4.34 -14.73
N LEU A 16 1.51 5.23 -15.61
CA LEU A 16 0.09 5.32 -15.96
C LEU A 16 -0.28 4.20 -16.93
N VAL A 17 -1.33 3.46 -16.58
CA VAL A 17 -1.93 2.40 -17.37
C VAL A 17 -3.44 2.60 -17.46
N GLU A 18 -4.14 1.72 -18.17
CA GLU A 18 -5.60 1.74 -18.18
C GLU A 18 -6.17 1.40 -16.79
N PRO A 19 -7.16 2.16 -16.28
CA PRO A 19 -7.88 1.80 -15.05
C PRO A 19 -8.50 0.41 -15.15
N ASN A 20 -8.30 -0.42 -14.13
CA ASN A 20 -8.73 -1.82 -14.17
C ASN A 20 -9.45 -2.24 -12.89
N SER A 21 -10.78 -2.29 -12.97
CA SER A 21 -11.65 -2.69 -11.86
C SER A 21 -11.49 -4.15 -11.45
N ASN A 22 -11.36 -5.06 -12.43
CA ASN A 22 -11.20 -6.49 -12.17
C ASN A 22 -9.88 -6.76 -11.45
N LEU A 23 -8.81 -6.07 -11.87
CA LEU A 23 -7.51 -6.21 -11.23
C LEU A 23 -7.50 -5.55 -9.85
N ALA A 24 -8.18 -4.42 -9.67
CA ALA A 24 -8.38 -3.84 -8.34
C ALA A 24 -9.06 -4.83 -7.37
N GLU A 25 -10.13 -5.50 -7.81
CA GLU A 25 -10.81 -6.53 -7.02
C GLU A 25 -9.91 -7.75 -6.73
N ALA A 26 -9.13 -8.20 -7.72
CA ALA A 26 -8.16 -9.28 -7.52
C ALA A 26 -7.09 -8.92 -6.46
N TYR A 27 -6.62 -7.67 -6.41
CA TYR A 27 -5.70 -7.22 -5.37
C TYR A 27 -6.37 -7.09 -4.00
N LEU A 28 -7.64 -6.70 -3.92
CA LEU A 28 -8.40 -6.76 -2.66
C LEU A 28 -8.51 -8.20 -2.16
N LYS A 29 -8.80 -9.15 -3.05
CA LYS A 29 -8.83 -10.57 -2.69
C LYS A 29 -7.46 -11.06 -2.20
N LYS A 30 -6.38 -10.67 -2.88
CA LYS A 30 -5.01 -10.96 -2.43
C LYS A 30 -4.68 -10.37 -1.07
N ALA A 31 -5.22 -9.19 -0.75
CA ALA A 31 -5.08 -8.56 0.56
C ALA A 31 -5.84 -9.32 1.65
N GLU A 32 -7.03 -9.86 1.34
CA GLU A 32 -7.80 -10.75 2.22
C GLU A 32 -7.06 -12.05 2.50
N ASP A 33 -6.51 -12.70 1.48
CA ASP A 33 -5.77 -13.95 1.63
C ASP A 33 -4.49 -13.73 2.47
N SER A 34 -3.84 -12.57 2.30
CA SER A 34 -2.72 -12.15 3.15
C SER A 34 -3.15 -11.95 4.61
N LEU A 35 -4.36 -11.41 4.83
CA LEU A 35 -4.90 -11.20 6.18
C LEU A 35 -5.24 -12.52 6.87
N GLU A 36 -5.80 -13.47 6.12
CA GLU A 36 -6.04 -14.82 6.60
C GLU A 36 -4.71 -15.50 6.99
N THR A 37 -3.70 -15.40 6.12
CA THR A 37 -2.36 -15.93 6.41
C THR A 37 -1.77 -15.31 7.68
N MET A 38 -1.92 -13.99 7.88
CA MET A 38 -1.50 -13.31 9.11
C MET A 38 -2.16 -13.89 10.36
N ARG A 39 -3.44 -14.25 10.29
CA ARG A 39 -4.17 -14.84 11.43
C ARG A 39 -3.71 -16.26 11.74
N LEU A 40 -3.38 -17.04 10.72
CA LEU A 40 -2.98 -18.45 10.84
C LEU A 40 -1.49 -18.63 11.13
N ALA A 41 -0.64 -17.66 10.75
CA ALA A 41 0.79 -17.73 10.96
C ALA A 41 1.14 -17.88 12.43
N LYS A 42 2.06 -18.80 12.75
CA LYS A 42 2.60 -18.98 14.10
C LYS A 42 3.80 -18.10 14.39
N SER A 43 4.67 -17.91 13.39
CA SER A 43 5.88 -17.09 13.51
C SER A 43 5.52 -15.60 13.50
N ARG A 44 6.18 -14.85 14.39
CA ARG A 44 6.08 -13.39 14.48
C ARG A 44 6.44 -12.73 13.15
N ASP A 45 7.51 -13.18 12.50
CA ASP A 45 7.99 -12.60 11.24
C ASP A 45 7.00 -12.79 10.10
N TRP A 46 6.39 -13.97 10.05
CA TRP A 46 5.33 -14.26 9.08
C TRP A 46 4.09 -13.42 9.34
N LYS A 47 3.70 -13.20 10.59
CA LYS A 47 2.62 -12.28 10.95
C LYS A 47 2.92 -10.85 10.52
N ILE A 48 4.12 -10.33 10.80
CA ILE A 48 4.54 -8.97 10.40
C ILE A 48 4.50 -8.84 8.87
N SER A 49 5.09 -9.80 8.17
CA SER A 49 5.20 -9.79 6.71
C SER A 49 3.83 -9.80 6.05
N THR A 50 2.94 -10.67 6.51
CA THR A 50 1.60 -10.83 5.94
C THR A 50 0.66 -9.68 6.33
N ALA A 51 0.81 -9.11 7.53
CA ALA A 51 0.15 -7.85 7.91
C ALA A 51 0.53 -6.71 6.95
N TYR A 52 1.82 -6.57 6.66
CA TYR A 52 2.28 -5.60 5.67
C TYR A 52 1.72 -5.88 4.27
N TYR A 53 1.71 -7.14 3.82
CA TYR A 53 1.15 -7.48 2.50
C TYR A 53 -0.36 -7.22 2.41
N THR A 54 -1.12 -7.44 3.48
CA THR A 54 -2.52 -6.99 3.55
C THR A 54 -2.63 -5.50 3.28
N ILE A 55 -1.83 -4.67 3.95
CA ILE A 55 -1.83 -3.20 3.76
C ILE A 55 -1.40 -2.85 2.33
N TYR A 56 -0.29 -3.41 1.87
CA TYR A 56 0.30 -3.12 0.56
C TYR A 56 -0.66 -3.47 -0.58
N PHE A 57 -1.21 -4.68 -0.61
CA PHE A 57 -2.15 -5.09 -1.66
C PHE A 57 -3.47 -4.32 -1.60
N SER A 58 -3.89 -3.87 -0.41
CA SER A 58 -5.04 -2.99 -0.24
C SER A 58 -4.82 -1.63 -0.92
N ILE A 59 -3.63 -1.02 -0.74
CA ILE A 59 -3.26 0.22 -1.45
C ILE A 59 -3.12 -0.05 -2.95
N TYR A 60 -2.54 -1.18 -3.31
CA TYR A 60 -2.34 -1.54 -4.71
C TYR A 60 -3.66 -1.70 -5.49
N ALA A 61 -4.72 -2.17 -4.82
CA ALA A 61 -6.06 -2.18 -5.41
C ALA A 61 -6.54 -0.77 -5.80
N ILE A 62 -6.24 0.25 -4.98
CA ILE A 62 -6.56 1.65 -5.29
C ILE A 62 -5.77 2.11 -6.53
N LEU A 63 -4.49 1.77 -6.62
CA LEU A 63 -3.64 2.06 -7.77
C LEU A 63 -4.23 1.47 -9.07
N MET A 64 -4.64 0.19 -9.05
CA MET A 64 -5.28 -0.44 -10.22
C MET A 64 -6.63 0.20 -10.57
N ARG A 65 -7.41 0.60 -9.56
CA ARG A 65 -8.66 1.33 -9.77
C ARG A 65 -8.44 2.70 -10.43
N ILE A 66 -7.30 3.33 -10.19
CA ILE A 66 -6.89 4.60 -10.82
C ILE A 66 -6.24 4.37 -12.20
N GLY A 67 -5.66 3.20 -12.43
CA GLY A 67 -4.84 2.91 -13.61
C GLY A 67 -3.40 3.35 -13.41
N VAL A 68 -2.79 2.96 -12.29
CA VAL A 68 -1.38 3.22 -11.97
C VAL A 68 -0.69 1.92 -11.63
N LYS A 69 0.38 1.56 -12.35
CA LYS A 69 1.23 0.42 -12.04
C LYS A 69 2.46 0.88 -11.25
N CYS A 70 2.90 0.11 -10.25
CA CYS A 70 4.13 0.37 -9.52
C CYS A 70 4.70 -0.89 -8.85
N GLU A 71 5.92 -1.32 -9.18
CA GLU A 71 6.50 -2.54 -8.57
C GLU A 71 7.50 -2.20 -7.45
N ILE A 72 7.73 -0.91 -7.20
CA ILE A 72 8.59 -0.43 -6.12
C ILE A 72 7.71 -0.06 -4.91
N HIS A 73 7.81 -0.84 -3.84
CA HIS A 73 7.00 -0.66 -2.62
C HIS A 73 7.08 0.75 -2.02
N SER A 74 8.28 1.34 -1.96
CA SER A 74 8.44 2.71 -1.48
C SER A 74 7.74 3.73 -2.38
N CYS A 75 7.74 3.53 -3.70
CA CYS A 75 7.03 4.39 -4.64
C CYS A 75 5.51 4.27 -4.51
N THR A 76 4.98 3.08 -4.22
CA THR A 76 3.54 2.91 -3.88
C THR A 76 3.17 3.72 -2.63
N ILE A 77 4.04 3.77 -1.63
CA ILE A 77 3.80 4.57 -0.42
C ILE A 77 3.90 6.07 -0.71
N GLU A 78 4.91 6.50 -1.46
CA GLU A 78 5.05 7.91 -1.87
C GLU A 78 3.86 8.35 -2.73
N PHE A 79 3.37 7.48 -3.63
CA PHE A 79 2.15 7.72 -4.40
C PHE A 79 0.96 7.98 -3.47
N MET A 80 0.73 7.10 -2.50
CA MET A 80 -0.38 7.22 -1.55
C MET A 80 -0.28 8.53 -0.76
N LYS A 81 0.90 8.88 -0.25
CA LYS A 81 1.12 10.14 0.47
C LYS A 81 0.80 11.36 -0.38
N ARG A 82 1.16 11.35 -1.65
CA ARG A 82 1.04 12.52 -2.53
C ARG A 82 -0.38 12.69 -3.08
N PHE A 83 -0.95 11.61 -3.61
CA PHE A 83 -2.15 11.65 -4.44
C PHE A 83 -3.40 11.10 -3.73
N LEU A 84 -3.25 10.46 -2.57
CA LEU A 84 -4.34 9.94 -1.75
C LEU A 84 -4.37 10.59 -0.35
N SER A 85 -3.77 11.77 -0.19
CA SER A 85 -3.71 12.50 1.09
C SER A 85 -5.08 12.90 1.64
N ASP A 86 -6.09 13.06 0.78
CA ASP A 86 -7.48 13.27 1.20
C ASP A 86 -8.10 12.00 1.81
N ASP A 87 -7.57 10.81 1.48
CA ASP A 87 -8.04 9.53 1.99
C ASP A 87 -7.20 9.02 3.18
N PHE A 88 -5.93 9.40 3.29
CA PHE A 88 -4.99 8.90 4.31
C PHE A 88 -4.27 10.03 5.06
N ASP A 89 -4.47 10.08 6.37
CA ASP A 89 -3.88 11.10 7.22
C ASP A 89 -2.38 10.88 7.48
N SER A 90 -1.71 11.87 8.08
CA SER A 90 -0.27 11.81 8.31
C SER A 90 0.16 10.69 9.27
N GLN A 91 -0.70 10.26 10.21
CA GLN A 91 -0.40 9.16 11.12
C GLN A 91 -0.44 7.83 10.38
N GLU A 92 -1.46 7.63 9.55
CA GLU A 92 -1.58 6.47 8.68
C GLU A 92 -0.41 6.37 7.70
N GLN A 93 -0.02 7.49 7.10
CA GLN A 93 1.13 7.54 6.21
C GLN A 93 2.43 7.09 6.90
N ARG A 94 2.68 7.57 8.12
CA ARG A 94 3.85 7.14 8.93
C ARG A 94 3.75 5.67 9.33
N PHE A 95 2.56 5.20 9.69
CA PHE A 95 2.33 3.80 10.03
C PHE A 95 2.62 2.87 8.84
N ILE A 96 2.17 3.22 7.63
CA ILE A 96 2.43 2.41 6.43
C ILE A 96 3.94 2.35 6.13
N GLU A 97 4.67 3.46 6.26
CA GLU A 97 6.13 3.43 6.14
C GLU A 97 6.79 2.55 7.20
N GLY A 98 6.36 2.67 8.45
CA GLY A 98 6.84 1.84 9.56
C GLY A 98 6.59 0.35 9.29
N SER A 99 5.43 0.00 8.72
CA SER A 99 5.08 -1.38 8.38
C SER A 99 5.97 -1.97 7.28
N MET A 100 6.34 -1.17 6.27
CA MET A 100 7.29 -1.61 5.24
C MET A 100 8.66 -1.91 5.86
N LYS A 101 9.13 -1.04 6.77
CA LYS A 101 10.40 -1.24 7.47
C LYS A 101 10.35 -2.49 8.36
N ALA A 102 9.28 -2.67 9.14
CA ALA A 102 9.09 -3.86 9.96
C ALA A 102 9.11 -5.14 9.13
N ARG A 103 8.47 -5.14 7.96
CA ARG A 103 8.53 -6.28 7.02
C ARG A 103 9.94 -6.52 6.50
N ILE A 104 10.70 -5.46 6.15
CA ILE A 104 12.11 -5.60 5.75
C ILE A 104 12.94 -6.26 6.87
N ASP A 105 12.80 -5.76 8.09
CA ASP A 105 13.54 -6.26 9.25
C ASP A 105 13.18 -7.74 9.51
N ALA A 106 11.89 -8.07 9.59
CA ALA A 106 11.40 -9.43 9.84
C ALA A 106 11.77 -10.45 8.74
N GLN A 107 11.91 -10.04 7.47
CA GLN A 107 12.17 -10.98 6.37
C GLN A 107 13.65 -11.18 6.05
N TYR A 108 14.51 -10.20 6.35
CA TYR A 108 15.90 -10.22 5.88
C TYR A 108 16.95 -10.19 6.99
N PHE A 109 16.56 -9.88 8.24
CA PHE A 109 17.51 -9.71 9.33
C PHE A 109 17.14 -10.62 10.50
N ILE A 110 18.10 -11.43 10.95
CA ILE A 110 17.92 -12.36 12.06
C ILE A 110 18.11 -11.66 13.42
N ASN A 111 18.77 -10.50 13.43
CA ASN A 111 19.17 -9.77 14.63
C ASN A 111 18.49 -8.40 14.79
N ARG A 112 17.39 -8.15 14.06
CA ARG A 112 16.61 -6.92 14.16
C ARG A 112 15.22 -7.25 14.66
N ASP A 113 14.97 -6.88 15.91
CA ASP A 113 13.66 -7.08 16.50
C ASP A 113 12.72 -5.93 16.14
N VAL A 114 11.52 -6.29 15.69
CA VAL A 114 10.42 -5.34 15.56
C VAL A 114 9.81 -5.11 16.95
N PRO A 115 9.76 -3.86 17.46
CA PRO A 115 9.20 -3.57 18.78
C PRO A 115 7.78 -4.12 18.96
N ASP A 116 7.45 -4.59 20.16
CA ASP A 116 6.12 -5.15 20.47
C ASP A 116 4.98 -4.19 20.19
N GLU A 117 5.16 -2.91 20.48
CA GLU A 117 4.17 -1.87 20.18
C GLU A 117 3.85 -1.80 18.69
N LEU A 118 4.88 -1.83 17.82
CA LEU A 118 4.70 -1.78 16.37
C LEU A 118 4.09 -3.08 15.85
N TYR A 119 4.49 -4.22 16.41
CA TYR A 119 3.89 -5.51 16.10
C TYR A 119 2.39 -5.53 16.44
N ASP A 120 2.01 -5.13 17.65
CA ASP A 120 0.61 -5.11 18.09
C ASP A 120 -0.21 -4.15 17.24
N ASP A 121 0.34 -2.99 16.90
CA ASP A 121 -0.27 -2.03 15.99
C ASP A 121 -0.50 -2.63 14.60
N LEU A 122 0.47 -3.37 14.05
CA LEU A 122 0.32 -4.03 12.75
C LEU A 122 -0.85 -5.01 12.74
N ILE A 123 -0.91 -5.89 13.74
CA ILE A 123 -1.95 -6.92 13.82
C ILE A 123 -3.34 -6.29 14.00
N LYS A 124 -3.44 -5.21 14.79
CA LYS A 124 -4.71 -4.51 15.02
C LYS A 124 -5.15 -3.67 13.81
N LYS A 125 -4.22 -2.99 13.14
CA LYS A 125 -4.54 -2.00 12.09
C LYS A 125 -4.62 -2.59 10.69
N ALA A 126 -3.94 -3.70 10.38
CA ALA A 126 -4.00 -4.31 9.04
C ALA A 126 -5.43 -4.65 8.56
N PRO A 127 -6.32 -5.27 9.38
CA PRO A 127 -7.71 -5.49 8.98
C PRO A 127 -8.47 -4.20 8.72
N TRP A 128 -8.23 -3.16 9.53
CA TRP A 128 -8.87 -1.86 9.38
C TRP A 128 -8.44 -1.18 8.08
N PHE A 129 -7.15 -1.24 7.73
CA PHE A 129 -6.64 -0.70 6.46
C PHE A 129 -7.26 -1.39 5.25
N LEU A 130 -7.46 -2.71 5.29
CA LEU A 130 -8.16 -3.42 4.24
C LEU A 130 -9.59 -2.90 4.04
N VAL A 131 -10.36 -2.75 5.12
CA VAL A 131 -11.73 -2.21 5.06
C VAL A 131 -11.73 -0.77 4.54
N LYS A 132 -10.81 0.07 5.02
CA LYS A 132 -10.68 1.45 4.57
C LYS A 132 -10.38 1.52 3.06
N CYS A 133 -9.40 0.75 2.58
CA CYS A 133 -9.03 0.73 1.16
C CYS A 133 -10.16 0.21 0.28
N LYS A 134 -10.93 -0.80 0.72
CA LYS A 134 -12.17 -1.22 0.03
C LYS A 134 -13.13 -0.03 -0.14
N GLY A 135 -13.33 0.75 0.92
CA GLY A 135 -14.14 1.96 0.87
C GLY A 135 -13.62 3.00 -0.13
N VAL A 136 -12.29 3.20 -0.20
CA VAL A 136 -11.67 4.10 -1.17
C VAL A 136 -11.87 3.59 -2.61
N VAL A 137 -11.67 2.30 -2.86
CA VAL A 137 -11.90 1.68 -4.18
C VAL A 137 -13.34 1.86 -4.64
N ILE A 138 -14.32 1.62 -3.75
CA ILE A 138 -15.76 1.75 -4.05
C ILE A 138 -16.11 3.20 -4.41
N ARG A 139 -15.60 4.18 -3.66
CA ARG A 139 -15.87 5.60 -3.88
C ARG A 139 -15.03 6.24 -5.00
N MET A 140 -14.08 5.50 -5.58
CA MET A 140 -13.24 6.01 -6.66
C MET A 140 -14.05 6.07 -7.97
N ASP A 141 -14.63 7.24 -8.21
CA ASP A 141 -15.36 7.59 -9.43
C ASP A 141 -14.43 8.13 -10.54
N GLU A 142 -15.00 8.39 -11.70
CA GLU A 142 -14.26 8.91 -12.86
C GLU A 142 -13.67 10.30 -12.62
N ARG A 143 -14.39 11.18 -11.93
CA ARG A 143 -13.94 12.55 -11.66
C ARG A 143 -12.69 12.54 -10.78
N LYS A 144 -12.73 11.82 -9.65
CA LYS A 144 -11.61 11.72 -8.72
C LYS A 144 -10.41 11.04 -9.37
N ARG A 145 -10.65 9.95 -10.11
CA ARG A 145 -9.61 9.25 -10.87
C ARG A 145 -8.92 10.16 -11.88
N ASN A 146 -9.69 10.88 -12.69
CA ASN A 146 -9.14 11.74 -13.74
C ASN A 146 -8.35 12.90 -13.14
N LYS A 147 -8.80 13.48 -12.02
CA LYS A 147 -8.04 14.48 -11.26
C LYS A 147 -6.66 13.95 -10.84
N ILE A 148 -6.62 12.78 -10.20
CA ILE A 148 -5.36 12.15 -9.77
C ILE A 148 -4.43 11.90 -10.97
N ARG A 149 -4.97 11.37 -12.08
CA ARG A 149 -4.19 11.11 -13.29
C ARG A 149 -3.60 12.39 -13.90
N GLN A 150 -4.36 13.48 -13.93
CA GLN A 150 -3.87 14.79 -14.38
C GLN A 150 -2.76 15.32 -13.48
N GLU A 151 -2.89 15.18 -12.15
CA GLU A 151 -1.84 15.56 -11.20
C GLU A 151 -0.54 14.76 -11.41
N ILE A 152 -0.64 13.46 -11.74
CA ILE A 152 0.52 12.62 -12.09
C ILE A 152 1.18 13.14 -13.37
N MET A 153 0.39 13.40 -14.42
CA MET A 153 0.91 13.92 -15.69
C MET A 153 1.62 15.26 -15.54
N ALA A 154 1.17 16.12 -14.62
CA ALA A 154 1.81 17.40 -14.33
C ALA A 154 3.17 17.25 -13.60
N CYS A 155 3.49 16.06 -13.08
CA CYS A 155 4.76 15.77 -12.41
C CYS A 155 5.84 15.19 -13.33
N ILE A 156 5.47 14.74 -14.54
CA ILE A 156 6.35 14.15 -15.56
C ILE A 156 7.16 15.26 -16.23
#